data_AF-A0A3A4QNC8-F1
#
_entry.id   AF-A0A3A4QNC8-F1
#
_cell.length_a   1.000
_cell.length_b   1.000
_cell.length_c   1.000
_cell.angle_alpha   90.00
_cell.angle_beta   90.00
_cell.angle_gamma   90.00
#
_symmetry.space_group_name_H-M   'P 1'
#
loop_
_entity.id
_entity.type
_entity.pdbx_description
1 polymer ?
#
loop_
_entity_poly.entity_id
_entity_poly.type
_entity_poly.pdbx_seq_one_letter_code
_entity_poly.pdbx_strand_id
1 'polypeptide(L)'
;MRKQFVMVCADGKTLHCDTVIVVPETAIAEAGYIRMLSTNVGPQSKHGFHALAQMAFMQYEDHELDVTEVSGPMTVKGRHDACEIPSGMTICRTLSGDMAVLVHASQPQRKLLESAHRFCTRWIRLDVV
;
A
#
# COMPACT_ATOMS: atom_id res chain seq x y z
N MET A 1 20.52 10.43 14.41
CA MET A 1 19.60 10.73 13.29
C MET A 1 18.30 9.98 13.52
N ARG A 2 17.13 10.65 13.55
CA ARG A 2 15.83 9.95 13.66
C ARG A 2 15.56 9.26 12.32
N LYS A 3 15.47 7.92 12.30
CA LYS A 3 15.03 7.17 11.10
C LYS A 3 13.60 7.61 10.78
N GLN A 4 13.37 8.12 9.57
CA GLN A 4 12.01 8.37 9.09
C GLN A 4 11.39 7.03 8.68
N PHE A 5 10.11 6.84 9.00
CA PHE A 5 9.31 5.68 8.63
C PHE A 5 7.84 6.09 8.48
N VAL A 6 7.10 5.33 7.69
CA VAL A 6 5.64 5.36 7.64
C VAL A 6 5.13 4.31 8.62
N MET A 7 4.11 4.63 9.40
CA MET A 7 3.54 3.73 10.39
C MET A 7 2.16 3.27 9.92
N VAL A 8 1.92 1.96 9.90
CA VAL A 8 0.60 1.37 9.63
C VAL A 8 0.10 0.68 10.89
N CYS A 9 -1.01 1.15 11.44
CA CYS A 9 -1.64 0.61 12.63
C CYS A 9 -2.96 -0.07 12.26
N ALA A 10 -3.15 -1.32 12.71
CA ALA A 10 -4.39 -2.07 12.53
C ALA A 10 -4.51 -3.13 13.64
N ASP A 11 -5.68 -3.29 14.24
CA ASP A 11 -5.96 -4.31 15.28
C ASP A 11 -4.90 -4.40 16.39
N GLY A 12 -4.41 -3.24 16.86
CA GLY A 12 -3.36 -3.16 17.88
C GLY A 12 -1.94 -3.53 17.40
N LYS A 13 -1.78 -3.97 16.15
CA LYS A 13 -0.48 -4.18 15.50
C LYS A 13 0.00 -2.88 14.86
N THR A 14 1.31 -2.68 14.87
CA THR A 14 1.96 -1.54 14.25
C THR A 14 3.11 -2.02 13.36
N LEU A 15 3.08 -1.65 12.09
CA LEU A 15 4.14 -1.90 11.13
C LEU A 15 4.93 -0.60 10.89
N HIS A 16 6.25 -0.73 10.87
CA HIS A 16 7.16 0.33 10.46
C HIS A 16 7.63 0.07 9.03
N CYS A 17 7.30 0.98 8.13
CA CYS A 17 7.43 0.82 6.70
C CYS A 17 8.32 1.92 6.11
N ASP A 18 9.04 1.58 5.05
CA ASP A 18 9.70 2.56 4.20
C ASP A 18 8.74 3.09 3.13
N THR A 19 7.87 2.23 2.60
CA THR A 19 6.95 2.52 1.50
C THR A 19 5.60 1.85 1.74
N VAL A 20 4.49 2.59 1.56
CA VAL A 20 3.12 2.10 1.74
C VAL A 20 2.25 2.59 0.58
N ILE A 21 1.49 1.66 -0.01
CA ILE A 21 0.40 1.95 -0.93
C ILE A 21 -0.90 1.71 -0.17
N VAL A 22 -1.72 2.74 -0.08
CA VAL A 22 -3.05 2.70 0.51
C VAL A 22 -4.07 2.55 -0.59
N VAL A 23 -4.86 1.49 -0.53
CA VAL A 23 -5.88 1.13 -1.52
C VAL A 23 -7.23 1.04 -0.82
N PRO A 24 -7.97 2.16 -0.68
CA PRO A 24 -9.31 2.14 -0.11
C PRO A 24 -10.25 1.29 -0.97
N GLU A 25 -11.33 0.77 -0.38
CA GLU A 25 -12.35 0.02 -1.15
C GLU A 25 -12.91 0.84 -2.32
N THR A 26 -13.07 2.16 -2.14
CA THR A 26 -13.52 3.08 -3.19
C THR A 26 -12.58 3.13 -4.40
N ALA A 27 -11.32 2.74 -4.25
CA ALA A 27 -10.34 2.69 -5.34
C ALA A 27 -10.68 1.66 -6.43
N ILE A 28 -11.53 0.67 -6.12
CA ILE A 28 -12.02 -0.30 -7.11
C ILE A 28 -12.83 0.40 -8.20
N ALA A 29 -13.62 1.41 -7.81
CA ALA A 29 -14.41 2.22 -8.75
C ALA A 29 -13.60 3.40 -9.28
N GLU A 30 -12.82 4.06 -8.40
CA GLU A 30 -12.08 5.28 -8.74
C GLU A 30 -10.66 5.26 -8.18
N ALA A 31 -9.69 4.94 -9.03
CA ALA A 31 -8.28 4.80 -8.63
C ALA A 31 -7.65 6.09 -8.05
N GLY A 32 -8.28 7.26 -8.22
CA GLY A 32 -7.81 8.53 -7.64
C GLY A 32 -7.76 8.57 -6.11
N TYR A 33 -8.45 7.63 -5.43
CA TYR A 33 -8.38 7.49 -3.98
C TYR A 33 -7.14 6.74 -3.47
N ILE A 34 -6.35 6.13 -4.36
CA ILE A 34 -5.11 5.45 -3.98
C ILE A 34 -4.09 6.48 -3.50
N ARG A 35 -3.50 6.23 -2.34
CA ARG A 35 -2.46 7.09 -1.76
C ARG A 35 -1.16 6.32 -1.62
N MET A 36 -0.05 7.04 -1.72
CA MET A 36 1.28 6.46 -1.70
C MET A 36 2.15 7.28 -0.75
N LEU A 37 2.74 6.62 0.22
CA LEU A 37 3.61 7.23 1.21
C LEU A 37 4.97 6.53 1.16
N SER A 38 6.05 7.31 1.16
CA SER A 38 7.41 6.76 1.26
C SER A 38 8.32 7.69 2.04
N THR A 39 9.31 7.11 2.70
CA THR A 39 10.43 7.83 3.32
C THR A 39 11.43 8.32 2.27
N ASN A 40 11.47 7.70 1.10
CA ASN A 40 12.29 8.09 -0.04
C ASN A 40 11.53 9.05 -0.95
N VAL A 41 11.59 10.34 -0.62
CA VAL A 41 10.95 11.39 -1.42
C VAL A 41 11.88 11.75 -2.58
N GLY A 42 11.60 11.23 -3.78
CA GLY A 42 12.37 11.54 -4.98
C GLY A 42 11.76 10.96 -6.26
N PRO A 43 12.26 11.33 -7.45
CA PRO A 43 11.71 10.89 -8.74
C PRO A 43 11.70 9.37 -8.94
N GLN A 44 12.57 8.64 -8.22
CA GLN A 44 12.66 7.18 -8.24
C GLN A 44 11.54 6.50 -7.44
N SER A 45 10.83 7.22 -6.56
CA SER A 45 9.79 6.67 -5.71
C SER A 45 8.66 6.01 -6.50
N LYS A 46 8.25 6.59 -7.64
CA LYS A 46 7.22 6.01 -8.53
C LYS A 46 7.58 4.59 -8.98
N HIS A 47 8.85 4.33 -9.30
CA HIS A 47 9.32 3.01 -9.71
C HIS A 47 9.26 2.01 -8.55
N GLY A 48 9.58 2.46 -7.33
CA GLY A 48 9.41 1.67 -6.11
C GLY A 48 7.95 1.29 -5.85
N PHE A 49 7.02 2.24 -5.98
CA PHE A 49 5.58 1.96 -5.84
C PHE A 49 5.09 0.97 -6.91
N HIS A 50 5.49 1.17 -8.16
CA HIS A 50 5.15 0.25 -9.24
C HIS A 50 5.68 -1.16 -9.00
N ALA A 51 6.96 -1.30 -8.64
CA ALA A 51 7.55 -2.59 -8.33
C ALA A 51 6.83 -3.27 -7.15
N LEU A 52 6.51 -2.53 -6.09
CA LEU A 52 5.78 -3.06 -4.93
C LEU A 52 4.38 -3.55 -5.31
N ALA A 53 3.61 -2.75 -6.06
CA ALA A 53 2.28 -3.14 -6.52
C ALA A 53 2.33 -4.34 -7.48
N GLN A 54 3.29 -4.36 -8.40
CA GLN A 54 3.49 -5.46 -9.34
C GLN A 54 3.86 -6.76 -8.61
N MET A 55 4.81 -6.72 -7.67
CA MET A 55 5.19 -7.90 -6.87
C MET A 55 4.02 -8.43 -6.06
N ALA A 56 3.27 -7.55 -5.37
CA ALA A 56 2.11 -7.97 -4.59
C ALA A 56 1.05 -8.64 -5.48
N PHE A 57 0.77 -8.07 -6.66
CA PHE A 57 -0.20 -8.66 -7.59
C PHE A 57 0.26 -10.01 -8.14
N MET A 58 1.52 -10.15 -8.55
CA MET A 58 2.05 -11.41 -9.08
C MET A 58 2.10 -12.50 -7.99
N GLN A 59 2.62 -12.19 -6.80
CA GLN A 59 2.62 -13.15 -5.69
C GLN A 59 1.20 -13.59 -5.29
N TYR A 60 0.21 -12.72 -5.43
CA TYR A 60 -1.18 -13.11 -5.19
C TYR A 60 -1.70 -14.10 -6.23
N GLU A 61 -1.43 -13.84 -7.52
CA GLU A 61 -1.82 -14.75 -8.61
C GLU A 61 -1.08 -16.10 -8.52
N ASP A 62 0.16 -16.09 -8.01
CA ASP A 62 0.96 -17.30 -7.77
C ASP A 62 0.64 -18.00 -6.43
N HIS A 63 -0.32 -17.47 -5.66
CA HIS A 63 -0.70 -17.95 -4.32
C HIS A 63 0.44 -17.94 -3.28
N GLU A 64 1.43 -17.08 -3.45
CA GLU A 64 2.59 -16.90 -2.56
C GLU A 64 2.44 -15.69 -1.62
N LEU A 65 1.46 -14.82 -1.87
CA LEU A 65 1.27 -13.61 -1.06
C LEU A 65 0.65 -13.92 0.30
N ASP A 66 1.39 -13.61 1.37
CA ASP A 66 0.84 -13.62 2.73
C ASP A 66 0.03 -12.34 2.98
N VAL A 67 -1.28 -12.51 3.20
CA VAL A 67 -2.23 -11.42 3.43
C VAL A 67 -2.76 -11.55 4.86
N THR A 68 -2.52 -10.53 5.67
CA THR A 68 -3.08 -10.46 7.02
C THR A 68 -4.42 -9.74 6.97
N GLU A 69 -5.47 -10.44 7.38
CA GLU A 69 -6.79 -9.84 7.56
C GLU A 69 -6.86 -9.00 8.84
N VAL A 70 -7.56 -7.87 8.75
CA VAL A 70 -7.85 -6.98 9.87
C VAL A 70 -9.35 -6.71 9.96
N SER A 71 -9.81 -6.48 11.18
CA SER A 71 -11.22 -6.33 11.53
C SER A 71 -11.62 -4.88 11.81
N GLY A 72 -10.70 -4.07 12.32
CA GLY A 72 -10.88 -2.64 12.56
C GLY A 72 -10.26 -1.74 11.49
N PRO A 73 -10.53 -0.42 11.58
CA PRO A 73 -9.97 0.56 10.65
C PRO A 73 -8.44 0.57 10.72
N MET A 74 -7.81 0.73 9.56
CA MET A 74 -6.37 0.92 9.48
C MET A 74 -6.02 2.41 9.56
N THR A 75 -4.98 2.77 10.29
CA THR A 75 -4.42 4.13 10.27
C THR A 75 -3.03 4.11 9.68
N VAL A 76 -2.77 4.95 8.68
CA VAL A 76 -1.45 5.15 8.09
C VAL A 76 -0.96 6.53 8.45
N LYS A 77 0.21 6.63 9.09
CA LYS A 77 0.82 7.89 9.52
C LYS A 77 2.17 8.06 8.83
N GLY A 78 2.26 9.08 7.98
CA GLY A 78 3.51 9.59 7.44
C GLY A 78 4.13 10.65 8.34
N ARG A 79 5.06 11.43 7.79
CA ARG A 79 5.77 12.49 8.53
C ARG A 79 4.88 13.71 8.82
N HIS A 80 3.99 14.04 7.90
CA HIS A 80 3.17 15.26 7.93
C HIS A 80 1.68 14.98 7.82
N ASP A 81 1.31 13.75 7.51
CA ASP A 81 -0.06 13.34 7.24
C ASP A 81 -0.39 12.05 8.00
N ALA A 82 -1.68 11.92 8.30
CA ALA A 82 -2.26 10.67 8.74
C ALA A 82 -3.54 10.47 7.92
N CYS A 83 -3.79 9.25 7.49
CA CYS A 83 -5.07 8.87 6.93
C CYS A 83 -5.61 7.65 7.65
N GLU A 84 -6.92 7.70 7.92
CA GLU A 84 -7.69 6.56 8.36
C GLU A 84 -8.30 5.89 7.14
N ILE A 85 -8.29 4.57 7.13
CA ILE A 85 -8.81 3.72 6.07
C ILE A 85 -9.88 2.85 6.73
N PRO A 86 -11.17 3.21 6.58
CA PRO A 86 -12.26 2.46 7.19
C PRO A 86 -12.49 1.09 6.52
N SER A 87 -12.07 0.96 5.26
CA SER A 87 -12.17 -0.27 4.48
C SER A 87 -11.19 -0.26 3.30
N GLY A 88 -10.65 -1.42 2.94
CA GLY A 88 -9.68 -1.60 1.84
C GLY A 88 -8.42 -2.36 2.26
N MET A 89 -7.30 -2.03 1.61
CA MET A 89 -6.01 -2.73 1.71
C MET A 89 -4.84 -1.75 1.86
N THR A 90 -3.77 -2.19 2.51
CA THR A 90 -2.45 -1.57 2.44
C THR A 90 -1.43 -2.57 1.92
N ILE A 91 -0.56 -2.11 1.02
CA ILE A 91 0.58 -2.88 0.51
C ILE A 91 1.83 -2.17 1.02
N CYS A 92 2.59 -2.86 1.86
CA CYS A 92 3.70 -2.28 2.58
C CYS A 92 5.01 -2.94 2.19
N ARG A 93 6.05 -2.12 2.13
CA ARG A 93 7.43 -2.55 2.31
C ARG A 93 7.85 -2.17 3.73
N THR A 94 8.32 -3.14 4.50
CA THR A 94 8.77 -2.92 5.88
C THR A 94 10.18 -2.34 5.91
N LEU A 95 10.62 -1.82 7.06
CA LEU A 95 12.02 -1.39 7.22
C LEU A 95 13.06 -2.53 7.09
N SER A 96 12.65 -3.80 7.20
CA SER A 96 13.51 -4.96 6.93
C SER A 96 13.59 -5.29 5.44
N GLY A 97 12.77 -4.65 4.60
CA GLY A 97 12.68 -4.94 3.17
C GLY A 97 11.68 -6.05 2.84
N ASP A 98 10.86 -6.49 3.78
CA ASP A 98 9.84 -7.53 3.57
C ASP A 98 8.53 -6.93 3.04
N MET A 99 7.71 -7.75 2.39
CA MET A 99 6.34 -7.37 2.04
C MET A 99 5.41 -7.64 3.21
N ALA A 100 4.50 -6.71 3.47
CA ALA A 100 3.34 -6.99 4.31
C ALA A 100 2.09 -6.43 3.62
N VAL A 101 1.03 -7.24 3.53
CA VAL A 101 -0.26 -6.80 3.03
C VAL A 101 -1.29 -6.94 4.14
N LEU A 102 -1.92 -5.83 4.49
CA LEU A 102 -3.05 -5.82 5.41
C LEU A 102 -4.33 -5.53 4.62
N VAL A 103 -5.39 -6.29 4.86
CA VAL A 103 -6.68 -6.10 4.18
C VAL A 103 -7.82 -6.25 5.17
N HIS A 104 -8.86 -5.42 5.03
CA HIS A 104 -10.08 -5.64 5.82
C HIS A 104 -10.74 -6.97 5.41
N ALA A 105 -11.30 -7.67 6.39
CA ALA A 105 -11.99 -8.94 6.15
C ALA A 105 -13.08 -8.82 5.05
N SER A 106 -13.28 -9.88 4.27
CA SER A 106 -14.28 -9.96 3.17
C SER A 106 -14.07 -9.00 1.99
N GLN A 107 -12.99 -8.23 1.96
CA GLN A 107 -12.67 -7.38 0.81
C GLN A 107 -12.25 -8.21 -0.41
N PRO A 108 -12.56 -7.76 -1.64
CA PRO A 108 -12.16 -8.45 -2.86
C PRO A 108 -10.67 -8.21 -3.16
N GLN A 109 -9.79 -8.95 -2.47
CA GLN A 109 -8.32 -8.81 -2.50
C GLN A 109 -7.76 -8.65 -3.92
N ARG A 110 -8.18 -9.54 -4.84
CA ARG A 110 -7.78 -9.49 -6.25
C ARG A 110 -8.05 -8.14 -6.91
N LYS A 111 -9.26 -7.59 -6.72
CA LYS A 111 -9.67 -6.31 -7.34
C LYS A 111 -8.88 -5.14 -6.76
N LEU A 112 -8.58 -5.17 -5.47
CA LEU A 112 -7.77 -4.14 -4.81
C LEU A 112 -6.33 -4.16 -5.33
N LEU A 113 -5.71 -5.33 -5.40
CA LEU A 113 -4.35 -5.51 -5.93
C LEU A 113 -4.28 -5.11 -7.41
N GLU A 114 -5.25 -5.53 -8.22
CA GLU A 114 -5.33 -5.15 -9.62
C GLU A 114 -5.47 -3.63 -9.79
N SER A 115 -6.29 -2.98 -8.96
CA SER A 115 -6.47 -1.52 -8.97
C SER A 115 -5.16 -0.80 -8.65
N ALA A 116 -4.43 -1.25 -7.63
CA ALA A 116 -3.12 -0.72 -7.26
C ALA A 116 -2.10 -0.89 -8.40
N HIS A 117 -1.99 -2.10 -8.96
CA HIS A 117 -1.09 -2.40 -10.06
C HIS A 117 -1.39 -1.53 -11.29
N ARG A 118 -2.65 -1.51 -11.75
CA ARG A 118 -3.08 -0.70 -12.91
C ARG A 118 -2.80 0.79 -12.69
N PHE A 119 -3.09 1.30 -11.51
CA PHE A 119 -2.84 2.70 -11.15
C PHE A 119 -1.35 3.03 -11.24
N CYS A 120 -0.49 2.25 -10.57
CA CYS A 120 0.95 2.48 -10.61
C CYS A 120 1.54 2.31 -12.02
N THR A 121 1.07 1.34 -12.82
CA THR A 121 1.53 1.16 -14.21
C THR A 121 1.16 2.37 -15.09
N ARG A 122 -0.04 2.93 -14.92
CA ARG A 122 -0.43 4.16 -15.62
C ARG A 122 0.40 5.35 -15.16
N TRP A 123 0.66 5.47 -13.86
CA TRP A 123 1.44 6.57 -13.31
C TRP A 123 2.89 6.59 -13.84
N ILE A 124 3.53 5.43 -13.96
CA ILE A 124 4.85 5.31 -14.61
C ILE A 124 4.81 5.73 -16.07
N ARG A 125 3.80 5.28 -16.84
CA ARG A 125 3.72 5.52 -18.29
C ARG A 125 3.43 6.97 -18.66
N LEU A 126 2.68 7.67 -17.82
CA LEU A 126 2.20 9.02 -18.12
C LEU A 126 3.14 10.13 -17.61
N ASP A 127 4.22 9.80 -16.90
CA ASP A 127 5.13 10.77 -16.28
C ASP A 127 4.40 11.91 -15.55
N VAL A 128 3.27 11.61 -14.90
CA VAL A 128 2.52 12.63 -14.15
C VAL A 128 3.33 12.97 -12.90
N VAL A 129 3.98 14.13 -12.93
CA VAL A 129 4.73 14.74 -11.82
C VAL A 129 3.81 15.57 -10.95
#